data_AF-A0A0F9AX75-F1
#
_entry.id   AF-A0A0F9AX75-F1
#
_cell.length_a   1.000
_cell.length_b   1.000
_cell.length_c   1.000
_cell.angle_alpha   90.00
_cell.angle_beta   90.00
_cell.angle_gamma   90.00
#
_symmetry.space_group_name_H-M   'P 1'
#
loop_
_entity.id
_entity.type
_entity.pdbx_description
1 polymer ?
#
loop_
_entity_poly.entity_id
_entity_poly.type
_entity_poly.pdbx_seq_one_letter_code
_entity_poly.pdbx_strand_id
1 'polypeptide(L)'
;KIGVMFGCLQGETKVLTEKGGISIAEIVKKKIKINVWSYNEKSNKFELQPIIDYHINGKINKQQDFIHIKGNGICTKNGIIGFTVTPNHQVLTKQGWKNAKDLRKDDLLVTKYFNKINGTAEEFLWGTLIADSHITKRTNNSAIMFQDKSNEDYVAWKIAKLEKMLKFKKINLYQYKSEYSLDLTLIKEKIKNRHPIEFLKNHFSKLGFAVWIMDDGTLDTKKSHLRYSISIKRLANNKFALLRISCLLNKLGYPNRVRFSNGSIIFNKKISLKIAKDICKFIPFCMQYKLPKGFKNKYVDFELNNEIRIKKYFSKITSITIAHKRLMRNKTKYDLTVKNNNYLVGNSSNGVVIHNSPLVTPGGKALKFYASVRIDLRRVTSLKQGDTIIGTRVRAYVVKNKVAPPFRTA
;
A
#
# COMPACT_ATOMS: atom_id res chain seq x y z
N LYS A 1 -5.31 19.69 32.42
CA LYS A 1 -5.82 19.39 31.06
C LYS A 1 -6.28 17.93 31.04
N ILE A 2 -7.58 17.68 31.20
CA ILE A 2 -8.13 16.31 31.14
C ILE A 2 -8.52 16.07 29.69
N GLY A 3 -7.59 15.64 28.85
CA GLY A 3 -7.88 15.14 27.51
C GLY A 3 -7.94 13.62 27.54
N VAL A 4 -8.77 13.00 26.70
CA VAL A 4 -8.73 11.54 26.51
C VAL A 4 -7.41 11.22 25.82
N MET A 5 -6.47 10.61 26.55
CA MET A 5 -5.23 10.11 25.98
C MET A 5 -5.48 8.74 25.35
N PHE A 6 -5.40 8.67 24.02
CA PHE A 6 -5.53 7.42 23.24
C PHE A 6 -4.20 6.68 23.15
N GLY A 7 -3.32 6.82 24.16
CA GLY A 7 -2.02 6.15 24.26
C GLY A 7 -0.81 6.99 23.89
N CYS A 8 0.38 6.44 24.09
CA CYS A 8 1.66 7.08 23.78
C CYS A 8 2.66 6.10 23.15
N LEU A 9 3.67 6.65 22.49
CA LEU A 9 4.79 5.91 21.91
C LEU A 9 5.98 5.82 22.87
N GLN A 10 6.70 4.70 22.76
CA GLN A 10 8.05 4.59 23.32
C GLN A 10 9.05 5.39 22.46
N GLY A 11 10.05 5.99 23.12
CA GLY A 11 10.93 6.98 22.49
C GLY A 11 11.72 6.55 21.24
N GLU A 12 12.04 5.27 21.07
CA GLU A 12 12.74 4.76 19.88
C GLU A 12 11.79 4.46 18.71
N THR A 13 10.48 4.42 18.93
CA THR A 13 9.49 4.17 17.87
C THR A 13 9.64 5.22 16.78
N LYS A 14 9.80 4.77 15.53
CA LYS A 14 10.00 5.67 14.39
C LYS A 14 8.66 6.17 13.87
N VAL A 15 8.53 7.48 13.76
CA VAL A 15 7.44 8.15 13.03
C VAL A 15 7.88 8.30 11.58
N LEU A 16 7.00 7.92 10.66
CA LEU A 16 7.29 7.99 9.23
C LEU A 16 7.08 9.43 8.72
N THR A 17 8.18 10.09 8.37
CA THR A 17 8.19 11.48 7.88
C THR A 17 8.42 11.55 6.37
N GLU A 18 8.37 12.75 5.80
CA GLU A 18 8.77 13.01 4.41
C GLU A 18 10.26 12.68 4.13
N LYS A 19 11.13 12.72 5.16
CA LYS A 19 12.56 12.37 5.09
C LYS A 19 12.87 10.94 5.53
N GLY A 20 11.84 10.11 5.74
CA GLY A 20 11.96 8.76 6.30
C GLY A 20 11.66 8.69 7.80
N GLY A 21 11.95 7.55 8.42
CA GLY A 21 11.60 7.31 9.83
C GLY A 21 12.54 7.98 10.83
N ILE A 22 12.01 8.90 11.64
CA ILE A 22 12.73 9.59 12.72
C ILE A 22 12.15 9.13 14.06
N SER A 23 12.99 9.01 15.10
CA SER A 23 12.49 8.57 16.41
C SER A 23 11.55 9.61 17.01
N ILE A 24 10.45 9.17 17.63
CA ILE A 24 9.49 10.08 18.24
C ILE A 24 10.14 10.95 19.33
N ALA A 25 11.06 10.39 20.13
CA ALA A 25 11.75 11.15 21.16
C ALA A 25 12.59 12.28 20.56
N GLU A 26 13.24 12.05 19.42
CA GLU A 26 14.01 13.08 18.73
C GLU A 26 13.11 14.18 18.18
N ILE A 27 12.02 13.81 17.49
CA ILE A 27 11.04 14.78 16.94
C ILE A 27 10.52 15.68 18.06
N VAL A 28 10.08 15.09 19.18
CA VAL A 28 9.47 15.81 20.30
C VAL A 28 10.47 16.67 21.06
N LYS A 29 11.63 16.11 21.44
CA LYS A 29 12.63 16.84 22.25
C LYS A 29 13.24 18.01 21.49
N LYS A 30 13.52 17.84 20.20
CA LYS A 30 14.10 18.88 19.35
C LYS A 30 13.03 19.76 18.66
N LYS A 31 11.73 19.47 18.88
CA LYS A 31 10.60 20.13 18.20
C LYS A 31 10.81 20.25 16.68
N ILE A 32 11.18 19.14 16.03
CA ILE A 32 11.50 19.12 14.60
C ILE A 32 10.24 19.44 13.79
N LYS A 33 10.27 20.55 13.04
CA LYS A 33 9.21 20.91 12.09
C LYS A 33 9.37 20.08 10.82
N ILE A 34 8.52 19.07 10.65
CA ILE A 34 8.54 18.15 9.51
C ILE A 34 7.14 17.62 9.25
N ASN A 35 6.84 17.27 8.00
CA ASN A 35 5.60 16.58 7.68
C ASN A 35 5.71 15.08 7.98
N VAL A 36 4.63 14.53 8.53
CA VAL A 36 4.47 13.11 8.82
C VAL A 36 3.42 12.51 7.91
N TRP A 37 3.60 11.25 7.55
CA TRP A 37 2.58 10.52 6.81
C TRP A 37 1.36 10.29 7.70
N SER A 38 0.20 10.58 7.13
CA SER A 38 -1.11 10.42 7.74
C SER A 38 -2.07 9.75 6.76
N TYR A 39 -3.15 9.17 7.26
CA TYR A 39 -4.19 8.52 6.47
C TYR A 39 -5.53 9.25 6.68
N ASN A 40 -6.06 9.81 5.60
CA ASN A 40 -7.36 10.44 5.59
C ASN A 40 -8.43 9.36 5.35
N GLU A 41 -9.19 9.05 6.40
CA GLU A 41 -10.22 8.00 6.36
C GLU A 41 -11.38 8.35 5.43
N LYS A 42 -11.71 9.64 5.29
CA LYS A 42 -12.81 10.12 4.42
C LYS A 42 -12.46 9.96 2.94
N SER A 43 -11.26 10.38 2.56
CA SER A 43 -10.81 10.30 1.16
C SER A 43 -10.10 8.98 0.84
N ASN A 44 -9.83 8.12 1.84
CA ASN A 44 -9.08 6.87 1.71
C ASN A 44 -7.68 7.08 1.08
N LYS A 45 -7.01 8.18 1.42
CA LYS A 45 -5.70 8.58 0.87
C LYS A 45 -4.66 8.75 1.97
N PHE A 46 -3.42 8.44 1.63
CA PHE A 46 -2.27 8.79 2.46
C PHE A 46 -1.71 10.13 2.01
N GLU A 47 -1.41 11.00 2.96
CA GLU A 47 -0.94 12.36 2.71
C GLU A 47 0.06 12.80 3.77
N LEU A 48 0.93 13.73 3.39
CA LEU A 48 1.84 14.38 4.32
C LEU A 48 1.08 15.48 5.06
N GLN A 49 1.20 15.48 6.38
CA GLN A 49 0.55 16.46 7.25
C GLN A 49 1.59 17.06 8.21
N PRO A 50 1.52 18.37 8.49
CA PRO A 50 2.41 18.99 9.46
C PRO A 50 2.08 18.53 10.88
N ILE A 51 3.12 18.50 11.72
CA ILE A 51 2.95 18.34 13.17
C ILE A 51 2.43 19.66 13.75
N ILE A 52 1.36 19.56 14.53
CA ILE A 52 0.68 20.69 15.18
C ILE A 52 1.21 20.90 16.60
N ASP A 53 1.43 19.81 17.35
CA ASP A 53 1.88 19.89 18.74
C ASP A 53 2.72 18.65 19.13
N TYR A 54 3.53 18.79 20.19
CA TYR A 54 4.51 17.80 20.63
C TYR A 54 4.30 17.48 22.12
N HIS A 55 4.11 16.20 22.47
CA HIS A 55 3.68 15.80 23.80
C HIS A 55 4.70 14.95 24.53
N ILE A 56 4.95 15.30 25.81
CA ILE A 56 5.69 14.49 26.78
C ILE A 56 4.74 14.17 27.93
N ASN A 57 4.19 12.96 27.93
CA ASN A 57 3.06 12.58 28.79
C ASN A 57 3.50 11.83 30.06
N GLY A 58 4.65 12.21 30.61
CA GLY A 58 5.28 11.56 31.78
C GLY A 58 6.03 10.27 31.44
N LYS A 59 6.26 9.45 32.46
CA LYS A 59 7.02 8.19 32.34
C LYS A 59 6.12 6.97 32.62
N ILE A 60 6.52 5.81 32.12
CA ILE A 60 5.94 4.52 32.50
C ILE A 60 6.60 3.98 33.77
N ASN A 61 5.84 3.19 34.53
CA ASN A 61 6.30 2.63 35.80
C ASN A 61 6.77 1.18 35.60
N LYS A 62 6.01 0.38 34.85
CA LYS A 62 6.25 -1.05 34.62
C LYS A 62 6.55 -1.33 33.15
N GLN A 63 7.32 -2.38 32.89
CA GLN A 63 7.67 -2.80 31.53
C GLN A 63 6.42 -3.17 30.69
N GLN A 64 5.40 -3.74 31.32
CA GLN A 64 4.11 -4.07 30.72
C GLN A 64 3.30 -2.86 30.23
N ASP A 65 3.70 -1.64 30.62
CA ASP A 65 3.07 -0.40 30.17
C ASP A 65 3.46 -0.06 28.72
N PHE A 66 4.35 -0.85 28.10
CA PHE A 66 4.60 -0.85 26.66
C PHE A 66 4.45 -2.23 26.05
N ILE A 67 3.70 -2.28 24.95
CA ILE A 67 3.53 -3.42 24.07
C ILE A 67 4.33 -3.17 22.81
N HIS A 68 5.11 -4.17 22.40
CA HIS A 68 5.80 -4.18 21.13
C HIS A 68 5.05 -5.05 20.12
N ILE A 69 4.70 -4.45 18.99
CA ILE A 69 3.96 -5.11 17.91
C ILE A 69 4.91 -5.19 16.72
N LYS A 70 5.02 -6.39 16.14
CA LYS A 70 5.68 -6.62 14.85
C LYS A 70 4.68 -7.14 13.85
N GLY A 71 4.80 -6.64 12.63
CA GLY A 71 4.10 -7.13 11.47
C GLY A 71 5.03 -7.29 10.28
N ASN A 72 4.47 -7.82 9.21
CA ASN A 72 5.19 -8.03 7.98
C ASN A 72 5.48 -6.69 7.27
N GLY A 73 6.76 -6.39 7.10
CA GLY A 73 7.20 -5.11 6.57
C GLY A 73 7.22 -5.08 5.05
N ILE A 74 6.26 -4.37 4.48
CA ILE A 74 6.15 -4.20 3.02
C ILE A 74 6.94 -2.97 2.61
N CYS A 75 7.72 -3.09 1.54
CA CYS A 75 8.68 -2.08 1.10
C CYS A 75 9.74 -1.75 2.17
N THR A 76 10.08 -2.70 3.05
CA THR A 76 11.12 -2.52 4.09
C THR A 76 12.29 -3.46 3.84
N LYS A 77 13.51 -3.00 4.15
CA LYS A 77 14.75 -3.76 3.89
C LYS A 77 14.74 -5.15 4.55
N ASN A 78 14.23 -5.24 5.78
CA ASN A 78 14.27 -6.47 6.58
C ASN A 78 12.95 -7.26 6.53
N GLY A 79 11.96 -6.81 5.76
CA GLY A 79 10.65 -7.47 5.67
C GLY A 79 9.82 -7.42 6.95
N ILE A 80 10.16 -6.52 7.88
CA ILE A 80 9.52 -6.36 9.20
C ILE A 80 9.15 -4.88 9.42
N ILE A 81 7.98 -4.63 10.00
CA ILE A 81 7.59 -3.35 10.62
C ILE A 81 7.38 -3.63 12.09
N GLY A 82 7.95 -2.80 12.96
CA GLY A 82 7.77 -2.94 14.40
C GLY A 82 7.64 -1.58 15.06
N PHE A 83 6.78 -1.48 16.07
CA PHE A 83 6.54 -0.26 16.82
C PHE A 83 6.16 -0.61 18.26
N THR A 84 6.42 0.31 19.18
CA THR A 84 6.19 0.12 20.61
C THR A 84 5.31 1.23 21.16
N VAL A 85 4.19 0.84 21.76
CA VAL A 85 3.08 1.72 22.18
C VAL A 85 2.52 1.30 23.52
N THR A 86 1.81 2.21 24.20
CA THR A 86 1.07 1.85 25.42
C THR A 86 -0.14 0.95 25.09
N PRO A 87 -0.61 0.11 26.04
CA PRO A 87 -1.73 -0.81 25.84
C PRO A 87 -3.02 -0.19 25.27
N ASN A 88 -3.34 1.04 25.68
CA ASN A 88 -4.52 1.79 25.23
C ASN A 88 -4.31 2.51 23.89
N HIS A 89 -3.16 2.32 23.22
CA HIS A 89 -2.89 3.03 21.99
C HIS A 89 -3.75 2.54 20.83
N GLN A 90 -4.48 3.42 20.16
CA GLN A 90 -5.29 3.01 19.02
C GLN A 90 -4.45 2.81 17.76
N VAL A 91 -4.65 1.66 17.11
CA VAL A 91 -4.03 1.24 15.85
C VAL A 91 -5.14 0.94 14.85
N LEU A 92 -5.01 1.46 13.62
CA LEU A 92 -6.02 1.23 12.60
C LEU A 92 -5.84 -0.14 11.95
N THR A 93 -6.88 -0.96 12.03
CA THR A 93 -6.95 -2.28 11.40
C THR A 93 -7.93 -2.28 10.23
N LYS A 94 -7.97 -3.37 9.45
CA LYS A 94 -8.99 -3.59 8.42
C LYS A 94 -10.42 -3.49 8.97
N GLN A 95 -10.63 -3.82 10.25
CA GLN A 95 -11.93 -3.77 10.92
C GLN A 95 -12.20 -2.44 11.64
N GLY A 96 -11.27 -1.47 11.55
CA GLY A 96 -11.35 -0.19 12.26
C GLY A 96 -10.32 -0.06 13.38
N TRP A 97 -10.48 0.98 14.19
CA TRP A 97 -9.58 1.31 15.30
C TRP A 97 -9.69 0.30 16.44
N LYS A 98 -8.55 -0.25 16.88
CA LYS A 98 -8.45 -1.14 18.04
C LYS A 98 -7.34 -0.66 18.97
N ASN A 99 -7.49 -0.87 20.27
CA ASN A 99 -6.38 -0.63 21.20
C ASN A 99 -5.28 -1.67 20.98
N ALA A 100 -4.04 -1.28 21.21
CA ALA A 100 -2.87 -2.14 21.05
C ALA A 100 -2.98 -3.45 21.86
N LYS A 101 -3.57 -3.41 23.06
CA LYS A 101 -3.81 -4.58 23.91
C LYS A 101 -4.85 -5.56 23.37
N ASP A 102 -5.77 -5.06 22.54
CA ASP A 102 -6.91 -5.81 22.00
C ASP A 102 -6.61 -6.41 20.61
N LEU A 103 -5.43 -6.12 20.05
CA LEU A 103 -4.96 -6.66 18.78
C LEU A 103 -4.68 -8.17 18.87
N ARG A 104 -5.02 -8.89 17.80
CA ARG A 104 -4.82 -10.33 17.63
C ARG A 104 -3.96 -10.62 16.40
N LYS A 105 -3.33 -11.79 16.32
CA LYS A 105 -2.44 -12.14 15.18
C LYS A 105 -3.13 -12.08 13.81
N ASP A 106 -4.44 -12.34 13.76
CA ASP A 106 -5.23 -12.28 12.53
C ASP A 106 -5.66 -10.87 12.13
N ASP A 107 -5.44 -9.87 13.00
CA ASP A 107 -5.69 -8.49 12.64
C ASP A 107 -4.73 -8.01 11.54
N LEU A 108 -5.31 -7.24 10.63
CA LEU A 108 -4.64 -6.68 9.46
C LEU A 108 -4.44 -5.18 9.67
N LEU A 109 -3.21 -4.76 9.94
CA LEU A 109 -2.87 -3.36 10.22
C LEU A 109 -2.84 -2.53 8.93
N VAL A 110 -3.48 -1.36 8.94
CA VAL A 110 -3.48 -0.47 7.77
C VAL A 110 -2.11 0.14 7.57
N THR A 111 -1.58 0.00 6.35
CA THR A 111 -0.31 0.57 5.91
C THR A 111 -0.44 1.09 4.47
N LYS A 112 0.60 1.76 3.97
CA LYS A 112 0.69 2.19 2.58
C LYS A 112 1.71 1.36 1.80
N TYR A 113 1.52 1.27 0.50
CA TYR A 113 2.55 0.83 -0.42
C TYR A 113 2.63 1.77 -1.61
N PHE A 114 3.84 1.87 -2.17
CA PHE A 114 4.09 2.60 -3.39
C PHE A 114 3.97 1.60 -4.55
N ASN A 115 2.87 1.69 -5.29
CA ASN A 115 2.66 0.94 -6.51
C ASN A 115 3.46 1.61 -7.63
N LYS A 116 4.55 0.96 -8.05
CA LYS A 116 5.45 1.42 -9.12
C LYS A 116 5.11 0.75 -10.45
N ILE A 117 4.50 -0.43 -10.42
CA ILE A 117 4.14 -1.20 -11.61
C ILE A 117 2.65 -0.98 -11.89
N ASN A 118 2.35 -0.20 -12.92
CA ASN A 118 1.03 0.08 -13.47
C ASN A 118 1.18 0.59 -14.92
N GLY A 119 0.08 0.84 -15.65
CA GLY A 119 0.16 1.28 -17.04
C GLY A 119 0.74 0.20 -17.97
N THR A 120 1.46 0.61 -19.00
CA THR A 120 2.10 -0.31 -19.97
C THR A 120 3.17 -1.18 -19.32
N ALA A 121 3.74 -0.72 -18.21
CA ALA A 121 4.63 -1.50 -17.37
C ALA A 121 3.96 -2.75 -16.77
N GLU A 122 2.73 -2.61 -16.28
CA GLU A 122 1.95 -3.73 -15.78
C GLU A 122 1.54 -4.65 -16.94
N GLU A 123 1.09 -4.09 -18.06
CA GLU A 123 0.75 -4.85 -19.27
C GLU A 123 1.90 -5.75 -19.76
N PHE A 124 3.11 -5.20 -19.83
CA PHE A 124 4.32 -5.92 -20.21
C PHE A 124 4.59 -7.11 -19.27
N LEU A 125 4.47 -6.87 -17.95
CA LEU A 125 4.69 -7.90 -16.94
C LEU A 125 3.61 -8.98 -16.97
N TRP A 126 2.35 -8.66 -17.26
CA TRP A 126 1.32 -9.68 -17.43
C TRP A 126 1.66 -10.67 -18.54
N GLY A 127 2.10 -10.17 -19.72
CA GLY A 127 2.56 -11.01 -20.82
C GLY A 127 3.80 -11.83 -20.47
N THR A 128 4.73 -11.23 -19.74
CA THR A 128 5.97 -11.85 -19.29
C THR A 128 5.72 -13.01 -18.29
N LEU A 129 4.78 -12.83 -17.36
CA LEU A 129 4.60 -13.71 -16.21
C LEU A 129 3.68 -14.91 -16.47
N ILE A 130 2.84 -14.85 -17.51
CA ILE A 130 2.07 -16.01 -17.97
C ILE A 130 2.91 -16.97 -18.84
N ALA A 131 4.07 -16.52 -19.30
CA ALA A 131 4.98 -17.30 -20.14
C ALA A 131 6.05 -18.04 -19.30
N ASP A 132 7.27 -18.12 -19.81
CA ASP A 132 8.36 -18.91 -19.20
C ASP A 132 9.13 -18.19 -18.08
N SER A 133 8.78 -16.95 -17.74
CA SER A 133 9.47 -16.21 -16.68
C SER A 133 9.30 -16.83 -15.30
N HIS A 134 10.38 -16.85 -14.52
CA HIS A 134 10.39 -17.43 -13.17
C HIS A 134 10.22 -16.33 -12.11
N ILE A 135 9.25 -16.47 -11.20
CA ILE A 135 9.05 -15.56 -10.07
C ILE A 135 9.38 -16.24 -8.75
N THR A 136 10.41 -15.76 -8.07
CA THR A 136 10.74 -16.18 -6.69
C THR A 136 9.97 -15.33 -5.67
N LYS A 137 9.46 -15.95 -4.60
CA LYS A 137 8.83 -15.23 -3.47
C LYS A 137 9.76 -15.30 -2.26
N ARG A 138 9.98 -14.15 -1.60
CA ARG A 138 10.67 -14.05 -0.31
C ARG A 138 9.80 -13.19 0.59
N THR A 139 9.32 -13.77 1.70
CA THR A 139 8.33 -13.15 2.59
C THR A 139 7.10 -12.66 1.81
N ASN A 140 6.85 -11.35 1.73
CA ASN A 140 5.71 -10.74 1.02
C ASN A 140 6.09 -10.09 -0.30
N ASN A 141 7.35 -10.22 -0.71
CA ASN A 141 7.83 -9.63 -1.94
C ASN A 141 8.24 -10.73 -2.92
N SER A 142 8.20 -10.41 -4.20
CA SER A 142 8.61 -11.31 -5.26
C SER A 142 9.66 -10.64 -6.14
N ALA A 143 10.53 -11.46 -6.70
CA ALA A 143 11.52 -11.04 -7.68
C ALA A 143 11.35 -11.89 -8.93
N ILE A 144 11.34 -11.24 -10.08
CA ILE A 144 11.32 -11.89 -11.38
C ILE A 144 12.75 -12.22 -11.79
N MET A 145 12.92 -13.37 -12.43
CA MET A 145 14.18 -13.83 -12.98
C MET A 145 14.03 -14.06 -14.47
N PHE A 146 14.94 -13.47 -15.23
CA PHE A 146 15.07 -13.70 -16.66
C PHE A 146 16.25 -14.60 -16.92
N GLN A 147 16.03 -15.56 -17.82
CA GLN A 147 17.04 -16.49 -18.28
C GLN A 147 16.71 -16.93 -19.70
N ASP A 148 17.68 -16.77 -20.60
CA ASP A 148 17.64 -17.36 -21.93
C ASP A 148 19.09 -17.63 -22.36
N LYS A 149 19.43 -18.90 -22.60
CA LYS A 149 20.77 -19.29 -23.09
C LYS A 149 20.91 -19.11 -24.60
N SER A 150 19.79 -19.01 -25.32
CA SER A 150 19.73 -18.98 -26.78
C SER A 150 19.56 -17.57 -27.34
N ASN A 151 19.08 -16.62 -26.53
CA ASN A 151 18.81 -15.25 -26.96
C ASN A 151 19.11 -14.23 -25.84
N GLU A 152 20.39 -13.90 -25.66
CA GLU A 152 20.83 -12.91 -24.67
C GLU A 152 20.27 -11.51 -24.94
N ASP A 153 20.17 -11.11 -26.21
CA ASP A 153 19.64 -9.81 -26.63
C ASP A 153 18.19 -9.62 -26.18
N TYR A 154 17.38 -10.67 -26.21
CA TYR A 154 16.00 -10.61 -25.76
C TYR A 154 15.90 -10.45 -24.24
N VAL A 155 16.80 -11.08 -23.47
CA VAL A 155 16.90 -10.87 -22.02
C VAL A 155 17.33 -9.45 -21.72
N ALA A 156 18.34 -8.93 -22.42
CA ALA A 156 18.80 -7.55 -22.29
C ALA A 156 17.67 -6.56 -22.60
N TRP A 157 16.88 -6.81 -23.65
CA TRP A 157 15.71 -6.00 -23.99
C TRP A 157 14.66 -6.00 -22.87
N LYS A 158 14.31 -7.16 -22.30
CA LYS A 158 13.35 -7.22 -21.17
C LYS A 158 13.84 -6.44 -19.95
N ILE A 159 15.14 -6.50 -19.65
CA ILE A 159 15.75 -5.76 -18.55
C ILE A 159 15.67 -4.27 -18.82
N ALA A 160 16.10 -3.82 -19.99
CA ALA A 160 16.05 -2.41 -20.39
C ALA A 160 14.62 -1.84 -20.31
N LYS A 161 13.60 -2.62 -20.68
CA LYS A 161 12.20 -2.17 -20.56
C LYS A 161 11.74 -2.01 -19.10
N LEU A 162 12.29 -2.78 -18.16
CA LEU A 162 11.84 -2.78 -16.76
C LEU A 162 12.78 -2.03 -15.80
N GLU A 163 13.99 -1.64 -16.24
CA GLU A 163 15.04 -1.11 -15.36
C GLU A 163 14.66 0.21 -14.64
N LYS A 164 13.79 1.03 -15.27
CA LYS A 164 13.27 2.27 -14.66
C LYS A 164 12.40 1.98 -13.42
N MET A 165 11.80 0.81 -13.32
CA MET A 165 10.86 0.45 -12.24
C MET A 165 11.43 -0.58 -11.27
N LEU A 166 12.28 -1.49 -11.77
CA LEU A 166 12.85 -2.61 -11.04
C LEU A 166 14.35 -2.66 -11.31
N LYS A 167 15.17 -2.59 -10.26
CA LYS A 167 16.61 -2.81 -10.41
C LYS A 167 16.92 -4.28 -10.66
N PHE A 168 17.79 -4.58 -11.62
CA PHE A 168 18.23 -5.94 -11.89
C PHE A 168 19.68 -6.16 -11.44
N LYS A 169 19.99 -7.39 -11.02
CA LYS A 169 21.34 -7.86 -10.73
C LYS A 169 21.62 -9.11 -11.55
N LYS A 170 22.80 -9.16 -12.17
CA LYS A 170 23.31 -10.38 -12.82
C LYS A 170 23.65 -11.40 -11.72
N ILE A 171 23.16 -12.62 -11.88
CA ILE A 171 23.39 -13.75 -10.95
C ILE A 171 24.47 -14.69 -11.50
N ASN A 172 24.43 -14.95 -12.81
CA ASN A 172 25.47 -15.65 -13.56
C ASN A 172 25.43 -15.22 -15.04
N LEU A 173 26.17 -15.90 -15.91
CA LEU A 173 26.29 -15.57 -17.35
C LEU A 173 24.95 -15.23 -18.02
N TYR A 174 23.90 -16.03 -17.76
CA TYR A 174 22.62 -15.95 -18.48
C TYR A 174 21.42 -15.63 -17.57
N GLN A 175 21.62 -15.35 -16.28
CA GLN A 175 20.53 -15.12 -15.33
C GLN A 175 20.61 -13.73 -14.72
N TYR A 176 19.48 -13.03 -14.80
CA TYR A 176 19.29 -11.73 -14.17
C TYR A 176 18.08 -11.78 -13.26
N LYS A 177 18.20 -11.17 -12.08
CA LYS A 177 17.15 -11.16 -11.07
C LYS A 177 16.82 -9.74 -10.67
N SER A 178 15.52 -9.41 -10.63
CA SER A 178 15.07 -8.12 -10.14
C SER A 178 15.25 -7.98 -8.63
N GLU A 179 15.15 -6.74 -8.14
CA GLU A 179 14.85 -6.49 -6.75
C GLU A 179 13.49 -7.06 -6.35
N TYR A 180 13.30 -7.23 -5.05
CA TYR A 180 12.05 -7.74 -4.50
C TYR A 180 11.01 -6.62 -4.45
N SER A 181 9.83 -6.86 -5.03
CA SER A 181 8.71 -5.92 -5.04
C SER A 181 7.40 -6.59 -4.61
N LEU A 182 6.56 -5.83 -3.91
CA LEU A 182 5.18 -6.23 -3.60
C LEU A 182 4.35 -6.31 -4.88
N ASP A 183 4.54 -5.39 -5.83
CA ASP A 183 3.76 -5.35 -7.07
C ASP A 183 3.86 -6.69 -7.82
N LEU A 184 5.06 -7.27 -7.89
CA LEU A 184 5.29 -8.60 -8.47
C LEU A 184 4.56 -9.70 -7.68
N THR A 185 4.48 -9.59 -6.35
CA THR A 185 3.70 -10.54 -5.53
C THR A 185 2.21 -10.44 -5.82
N LEU A 186 1.67 -9.23 -5.96
CA LEU A 186 0.24 -9.03 -6.26
C LEU A 186 -0.13 -9.61 -7.62
N ILE A 187 0.71 -9.42 -8.64
CA ILE A 187 0.49 -10.03 -9.96
C ILE A 187 0.61 -11.56 -9.87
N LYS A 188 1.63 -12.08 -9.18
CA LYS A 188 1.82 -13.53 -8.97
C LYS A 188 0.60 -14.19 -8.29
N GLU A 189 0.04 -13.53 -7.28
CA GLU A 189 -1.12 -14.05 -6.51
C GLU A 189 -2.40 -14.10 -7.34
N LYS A 190 -2.54 -13.21 -8.34
CA LYS A 190 -3.65 -13.23 -9.30
C LYS A 190 -3.47 -14.30 -10.38
N ILE A 191 -2.25 -14.46 -10.90
CA ILE A 191 -1.96 -15.35 -12.04
C ILE A 191 -2.06 -16.85 -11.68
N LYS A 192 -1.83 -17.25 -10.42
CA LYS A 192 -1.88 -18.63 -9.88
C LYS A 192 -1.46 -19.73 -10.88
N ASN A 193 -0.23 -20.22 -10.75
CA ASN A 193 0.38 -21.22 -11.65
C ASN A 193 0.53 -20.77 -13.12
N ARG A 194 0.81 -19.48 -13.33
CA ARG A 194 1.00 -18.90 -14.67
C ARG A 194 -0.22 -19.09 -15.57
N HIS A 195 -1.43 -19.18 -15.01
CA HIS A 195 -2.62 -19.44 -15.82
C HIS A 195 -3.03 -18.18 -16.60
N PRO A 196 -3.14 -18.22 -17.94
CA PRO A 196 -3.41 -17.03 -18.74
C PRO A 196 -4.85 -16.51 -18.68
N ILE A 197 -5.75 -17.15 -17.92
CA ILE A 197 -7.17 -16.74 -17.87
C ILE A 197 -7.31 -15.35 -17.28
N GLU A 198 -6.60 -15.06 -16.18
CA GLU A 198 -6.70 -13.76 -15.52
C GLU A 198 -6.16 -12.65 -16.43
N PHE A 199 -5.06 -12.92 -17.14
CA PHE A 199 -4.54 -12.05 -18.19
C PHE A 199 -5.60 -11.78 -19.25
N LEU A 200 -6.11 -12.84 -19.89
CA LEU A 200 -7.06 -12.72 -21.00
C LEU A 200 -8.39 -12.07 -20.61
N LYS A 201 -8.83 -12.23 -19.36
CA LYS A 201 -10.12 -11.71 -18.88
C LYS A 201 -10.04 -10.25 -18.47
N ASN A 202 -9.00 -9.88 -17.72
CA ASN A 202 -8.98 -8.60 -16.99
C ASN A 202 -7.78 -7.70 -17.31
N HIS A 203 -6.74 -8.24 -17.95
CA HIS A 203 -5.46 -7.56 -18.13
C HIS A 203 -4.90 -7.66 -19.56
N PHE A 204 -5.74 -8.04 -20.53
CA PHE A 204 -5.29 -8.25 -21.91
C PHE A 204 -4.87 -6.92 -22.53
N SER A 205 -3.68 -6.89 -23.11
CA SER A 205 -3.23 -5.81 -23.97
C SER A 205 -2.44 -6.35 -25.15
N LYS A 206 -2.35 -5.57 -26.24
CA LYS A 206 -1.55 -5.96 -27.40
C LYS A 206 -0.06 -6.08 -27.06
N LEU A 207 0.43 -5.25 -26.15
CA LEU A 207 1.81 -5.33 -25.65
C LEU A 207 2.05 -6.62 -24.86
N GLY A 208 1.21 -6.93 -23.87
CA GLY A 208 1.33 -8.18 -23.11
C GLY A 208 1.16 -9.40 -24.01
N PHE A 209 0.28 -9.33 -25.01
CA PHE A 209 0.10 -10.40 -25.98
C PHE A 209 1.31 -10.58 -26.90
N ALA A 210 1.95 -9.49 -27.31
CA ALA A 210 3.22 -9.54 -28.05
C ALA A 210 4.31 -10.26 -27.26
N VAL A 211 4.47 -9.92 -25.97
CA VAL A 211 5.44 -10.60 -25.09
C VAL A 211 5.10 -12.09 -24.95
N TRP A 212 3.83 -12.44 -24.81
CA TRP A 212 3.41 -13.84 -24.72
C TRP A 212 3.70 -14.61 -26.02
N ILE A 213 3.48 -14.02 -27.20
CA ILE A 213 3.84 -14.62 -28.50
C ILE A 213 5.35 -14.77 -28.65
N MET A 214 6.14 -13.80 -28.19
CA MET A 214 7.60 -13.88 -28.24
C MET A 214 8.13 -15.03 -27.40
N ASP A 215 7.58 -15.24 -26.20
CA ASP A 215 8.01 -16.30 -25.29
C ASP A 215 7.47 -17.68 -25.72
N ASP A 216 6.14 -17.86 -25.76
CA ASP A 216 5.50 -19.19 -25.92
C ASP A 216 5.03 -19.46 -27.36
N GLY A 217 5.06 -18.45 -28.24
CA GLY A 217 4.51 -18.52 -29.59
C GLY A 217 5.46 -19.13 -30.61
N THR A 218 4.95 -19.95 -31.53
CA THR A 218 5.68 -20.48 -32.68
C THR A 218 5.00 -20.01 -33.96
N LEU A 219 5.78 -19.57 -34.94
CA LEU A 219 5.30 -19.24 -36.27
C LEU A 219 5.70 -20.34 -37.25
N ASP A 220 4.73 -21.10 -37.76
CA ASP A 220 4.96 -21.98 -38.89
C ASP A 220 4.84 -21.18 -40.19
N THR A 221 5.87 -21.26 -41.02
CA THR A 221 5.93 -20.65 -42.37
C THR A 221 6.16 -21.70 -43.46
N LYS A 222 6.18 -23.00 -43.14
CA LYS A 222 6.49 -24.08 -44.10
C LYS A 222 5.31 -24.32 -45.06
N LYS A 223 5.60 -24.72 -46.30
CA LYS A 223 4.62 -25.21 -47.31
C LYS A 223 3.36 -24.32 -47.44
N SER A 224 3.52 -23.00 -47.48
CA SER A 224 2.44 -21.98 -47.55
C SER A 224 1.50 -21.89 -46.34
N HIS A 225 1.74 -22.68 -45.29
CA HIS A 225 1.09 -22.50 -43.99
C HIS A 225 1.74 -21.33 -43.26
N LEU A 226 0.96 -20.28 -43.02
CA LEU A 226 1.35 -19.19 -42.13
C LEU A 226 0.45 -19.27 -40.90
N ARG A 227 0.94 -19.88 -39.81
CA ARG A 227 0.13 -20.11 -38.61
C ARG A 227 0.91 -19.86 -37.34
N TYR A 228 0.35 -19.05 -36.46
CA TYR A 228 0.81 -19.00 -35.07
C TYR A 228 0.24 -20.17 -34.29
N SER A 229 1.04 -20.71 -33.38
CA SER A 229 0.59 -21.51 -32.26
C SER A 229 1.18 -20.99 -30.97
N ILE A 230 0.44 -21.06 -29.87
CA ILE A 230 0.94 -20.75 -28.51
C ILE A 230 0.92 -22.05 -27.74
N SER A 231 2.08 -22.48 -27.23
CA SER A 231 2.18 -23.71 -26.45
C SER A 231 2.04 -23.44 -24.97
N ILE A 232 1.04 -24.03 -24.32
CA ILE A 232 0.81 -23.94 -22.89
C ILE A 232 0.95 -25.34 -22.28
N LYS A 233 2.16 -25.94 -22.40
CA LYS A 233 2.43 -27.34 -22.05
C LYS A 233 1.93 -27.75 -20.66
N ARG A 234 2.01 -26.83 -19.68
CA ARG A 234 1.52 -27.03 -18.31
C ARG A 234 0.01 -27.29 -18.20
N LEU A 235 -0.77 -26.96 -19.24
CA LEU A 235 -2.20 -27.22 -19.33
C LEU A 235 -2.54 -28.32 -20.35
N ALA A 236 -1.54 -29.08 -20.82
CA ALA A 236 -1.78 -30.23 -21.69
C ALA A 236 -2.81 -31.17 -21.06
N ASN A 237 -3.71 -31.70 -21.90
CA ASN A 237 -4.85 -32.55 -21.54
C ASN A 237 -5.92 -31.91 -20.62
N ASN A 238 -5.72 -30.69 -20.11
CA ASN A 238 -6.73 -29.96 -19.36
C ASN A 238 -7.77 -29.31 -20.29
N LYS A 239 -8.76 -30.11 -20.73
CA LYS A 239 -9.78 -29.67 -21.69
C LYS A 239 -10.52 -28.41 -21.25
N PHE A 240 -10.96 -28.35 -19.99
CA PHE A 240 -11.73 -27.22 -19.47
C PHE A 240 -10.93 -25.92 -19.50
N ALA A 241 -9.69 -25.93 -18.99
CA ALA A 241 -8.84 -24.75 -18.97
C ALA A 241 -8.53 -24.24 -20.39
N LEU A 242 -8.18 -25.16 -21.30
CA LEU A 242 -7.84 -24.81 -22.69
C LEU A 242 -9.05 -24.30 -23.48
N LEU A 243 -10.23 -24.90 -23.31
CA LEU A 243 -11.47 -24.39 -23.92
C LEU A 243 -11.83 -23.00 -23.39
N ARG A 244 -11.63 -22.76 -22.09
CA ARG A 244 -11.87 -21.44 -21.50
C ARG A 244 -10.90 -20.38 -22.04
N ILE A 245 -9.62 -20.72 -22.21
CA ILE A 245 -8.62 -19.87 -22.87
C ILE A 245 -9.05 -19.58 -24.31
N SER A 246 -9.43 -20.62 -25.06
CA SER A 246 -9.89 -20.50 -26.44
C SER A 246 -11.10 -19.58 -26.57
N CYS A 247 -12.09 -19.71 -25.69
CA CYS A 247 -13.27 -18.85 -25.64
C CYS A 247 -12.90 -17.38 -25.37
N LEU A 248 -12.00 -17.11 -24.41
CA LEU A 248 -11.55 -15.75 -24.12
C LEU A 248 -10.81 -15.12 -25.32
N LEU A 249 -9.91 -15.88 -25.96
CA LEU A 249 -9.23 -15.43 -27.17
C LEU A 249 -10.21 -15.18 -28.33
N ASN A 250 -11.23 -16.03 -28.50
CA ASN A 250 -12.30 -15.80 -29.47
C ASN A 250 -13.03 -14.46 -29.19
N LYS A 251 -13.40 -14.19 -27.93
CA LYS A 251 -14.03 -12.94 -27.51
C LYS A 251 -13.15 -11.71 -27.75
N LEU A 252 -11.83 -11.86 -27.63
CA LEU A 252 -10.86 -10.82 -27.96
C LEU A 252 -10.63 -10.66 -29.47
N GLY A 253 -11.33 -11.43 -30.31
CA GLY A 253 -11.25 -11.35 -31.77
C GLY A 253 -10.11 -12.16 -32.38
N TYR A 254 -9.60 -13.17 -31.67
CA TYR A 254 -8.57 -14.10 -32.15
C TYR A 254 -9.11 -15.54 -32.21
N PRO A 255 -10.01 -15.84 -33.17
CA PRO A 255 -10.56 -17.17 -33.30
C PRO A 255 -9.49 -18.24 -33.52
N ASN A 256 -9.60 -19.33 -32.78
CA ASN A 256 -8.54 -20.33 -32.67
C ASN A 256 -9.10 -21.77 -32.57
N ARG A 257 -8.19 -22.74 -32.69
CA ARG A 257 -8.44 -24.16 -32.42
C ARG A 257 -7.52 -24.63 -31.29
N VAL A 258 -8.00 -25.56 -30.47
CA VAL A 258 -7.22 -26.16 -29.38
C VAL A 258 -6.67 -27.51 -29.80
N ARG A 259 -5.38 -27.75 -29.52
CA ARG A 259 -4.79 -29.08 -29.51
C ARG A 259 -4.54 -29.50 -28.06
N PHE A 260 -5.39 -30.40 -27.57
CA PHE A 260 -5.38 -30.80 -26.15
C PHE A 260 -4.11 -31.55 -25.74
N SER A 261 -3.62 -32.46 -26.59
CA SER A 261 -2.50 -33.36 -26.26
C SER A 261 -1.23 -32.66 -25.83
N ASN A 262 -0.93 -31.50 -26.42
CA ASN A 262 0.26 -30.71 -26.11
C ASN A 262 -0.07 -29.30 -25.58
N GLY A 263 -1.34 -29.06 -25.21
CA GLY A 263 -1.80 -27.79 -24.65
C GLY A 263 -1.60 -26.58 -25.57
N SER A 264 -1.72 -26.75 -26.89
CA SER A 264 -1.47 -25.67 -27.85
C SER A 264 -2.75 -24.99 -28.33
N ILE A 265 -2.69 -23.67 -28.49
CA ILE A 265 -3.71 -22.87 -29.16
C ILE A 265 -3.20 -22.53 -30.56
N ILE A 266 -3.98 -22.82 -31.60
CA ILE A 266 -3.57 -22.71 -33.01
C ILE A 266 -4.46 -21.71 -33.72
N PHE A 267 -3.83 -20.77 -34.43
CA PHE A 267 -4.51 -19.75 -35.21
C PHE A 267 -4.41 -20.07 -36.71
N ASN A 268 -5.48 -19.82 -37.45
CA ASN A 268 -5.46 -19.96 -38.91
C ASN A 268 -4.66 -18.82 -39.56
N LYS A 269 -4.49 -18.85 -40.90
CA LYS A 269 -3.71 -17.86 -41.65
C LYS A 269 -4.24 -16.44 -41.49
N LYS A 270 -5.55 -16.24 -41.63
CA LYS A 270 -6.20 -14.93 -41.49
C LYS A 270 -5.96 -14.32 -40.12
N ILE A 271 -6.14 -15.10 -39.06
CA ILE A 271 -5.94 -14.65 -37.69
C ILE A 271 -4.45 -14.46 -37.37
N SER A 272 -3.57 -15.29 -37.92
CA SER A 272 -2.13 -15.12 -37.72
C SER A 272 -1.60 -13.81 -38.33
N LEU A 273 -2.09 -13.42 -39.50
CA LEU A 273 -1.80 -12.10 -40.08
C LEU A 273 -2.34 -10.94 -39.24
N LYS A 274 -3.54 -11.11 -38.66
CA LYS A 274 -4.12 -10.13 -37.73
C LYS A 274 -3.26 -9.99 -36.48
N ILE A 275 -2.84 -11.10 -35.86
CA ILE A 275 -1.94 -11.12 -34.72
C ILE A 275 -0.64 -10.38 -35.07
N ALA A 276 -0.01 -10.73 -36.20
CA ALA A 276 1.21 -10.07 -36.65
C ALA A 276 1.03 -8.56 -36.83
N LYS A 277 -0.10 -8.12 -37.40
CA LYS A 277 -0.44 -6.69 -37.54
C LYS A 277 -0.57 -6.00 -36.17
N ASP A 278 -1.18 -6.66 -35.21
CA ASP A 278 -1.43 -6.10 -33.88
C ASP A 278 -0.16 -5.99 -33.03
N ILE A 279 0.81 -6.88 -33.22
CA ILE A 279 2.00 -6.99 -32.36
C ILE A 279 3.30 -6.47 -32.99
N CYS A 280 3.38 -6.30 -34.31
CA CYS A 280 4.65 -6.07 -35.02
C CYS A 280 5.46 -4.87 -34.51
N LYS A 281 4.78 -3.82 -34.03
CA LYS A 281 5.42 -2.63 -33.47
C LYS A 281 6.15 -2.86 -32.14
N PHE A 282 5.83 -3.94 -31.44
CA PHE A 282 6.37 -4.27 -30.11
C PHE A 282 7.50 -5.30 -30.13
N ILE A 283 7.74 -5.96 -31.27
CA ILE A 283 8.70 -7.07 -31.36
C ILE A 283 10.09 -6.51 -31.70
N PRO A 284 11.11 -6.63 -30.83
CA PRO A 284 12.44 -6.08 -31.08
C PRO A 284 13.17 -6.80 -32.24
N PHE A 285 14.29 -6.22 -32.69
CA PHE A 285 15.09 -6.77 -33.80
C PHE A 285 15.52 -8.23 -33.57
N CYS A 286 15.95 -8.57 -32.35
CA CYS A 286 16.35 -9.94 -31.98
C CYS A 286 15.20 -10.97 -32.01
N MET A 287 13.93 -10.54 -32.10
CA MET A 287 12.75 -11.40 -32.12
C MET A 287 11.97 -11.36 -33.45
N GLN A 288 12.51 -10.72 -34.49
CA GLN A 288 11.84 -10.58 -35.79
C GLN A 288 11.57 -11.92 -36.50
N TYR A 289 12.25 -13.00 -36.14
CA TYR A 289 11.96 -14.34 -36.64
C TYR A 289 10.57 -14.86 -36.21
N LYS A 290 9.96 -14.28 -35.16
CA LYS A 290 8.59 -14.54 -34.75
C LYS A 290 7.55 -13.84 -35.64
N LEU A 291 7.94 -13.06 -36.64
CA LEU A 291 7.04 -12.33 -37.54
C LEU A 291 7.07 -12.86 -38.98
N PRO A 292 5.93 -12.86 -39.70
CA PRO A 292 5.90 -13.06 -41.14
C PRO A 292 6.69 -11.96 -41.87
N LYS A 293 7.26 -12.28 -43.05
CA LYS A 293 8.12 -11.37 -43.84
C LYS A 293 7.57 -9.94 -43.97
N GLY A 294 6.29 -9.76 -44.32
CA GLY A 294 5.68 -8.42 -44.51
C GLY A 294 5.39 -7.61 -43.25
N PHE A 295 5.66 -8.17 -42.06
CA PHE A 295 5.49 -7.49 -40.78
C PHE A 295 6.81 -7.22 -40.06
N LYS A 296 7.93 -7.68 -40.62
CA LYS A 296 9.26 -7.44 -40.04
C LYS A 296 9.65 -5.96 -40.16
N ASN A 297 10.60 -5.54 -39.34
CA ASN A 297 11.21 -4.19 -39.32
C ASN A 297 10.21 -3.05 -39.06
N LYS A 298 9.09 -3.35 -38.40
CA LYS A 298 8.09 -2.37 -37.96
C LYS A 298 8.23 -1.98 -36.48
N TYR A 299 9.29 -2.47 -35.82
CA TYR A 299 9.56 -2.18 -34.42
C TYR A 299 9.82 -0.69 -34.24
N VAL A 300 9.15 -0.09 -33.26
CA VAL A 300 9.44 1.27 -32.80
C VAL A 300 9.77 1.15 -31.34
N ASP A 301 10.95 1.62 -30.94
CA ASP A 301 11.33 1.56 -29.53
C ASP A 301 10.39 2.42 -28.68
N PHE A 302 10.02 1.89 -27.52
CA PHE A 302 9.06 2.53 -26.63
C PHE A 302 9.49 2.38 -25.17
N GLU A 303 9.11 3.35 -24.35
CA GLU A 303 9.29 3.26 -22.91
C GLU A 303 8.04 2.70 -22.24
N LEU A 304 8.23 1.91 -21.18
CA LEU A 304 7.12 1.53 -20.32
C LEU A 304 6.76 2.71 -19.42
N ASN A 305 5.53 3.19 -19.55
CA ASN A 305 4.99 4.23 -18.67
C ASN A 305 4.51 3.62 -17.35
N ASN A 306 4.70 4.39 -16.28
CA ASN A 306 4.17 4.11 -14.96
C ASN A 306 4.02 5.41 -14.16
N GLU A 307 3.17 5.36 -13.14
CA GLU A 307 3.00 6.43 -12.16
C GLU A 307 3.25 5.89 -10.76
N ILE A 308 3.92 6.65 -9.90
CA ILE A 308 4.05 6.27 -8.50
C ILE A 308 2.71 6.54 -7.80
N ARG A 309 1.94 5.48 -7.54
CA ARG A 309 0.64 5.57 -6.87
C ARG A 309 0.76 5.08 -5.44
N ILE A 310 0.24 5.86 -4.50
CA ILE A 310 0.18 5.45 -3.09
C ILE A 310 -1.15 4.73 -2.86
N LYS A 311 -1.09 3.48 -2.43
CA LYS A 311 -2.27 2.65 -2.22
C LYS A 311 -2.30 2.11 -0.80
N LYS A 312 -3.51 1.90 -0.29
CA LYS A 312 -3.73 1.22 0.98
C LYS A 312 -3.42 -0.26 0.86
N TYR A 313 -2.76 -0.80 1.88
CA TYR A 313 -2.49 -2.22 2.03
C TYR A 313 -2.55 -2.64 3.49
N PHE A 314 -2.38 -3.93 3.75
CA PHE A 314 -2.49 -4.52 5.06
C PHE A 314 -1.22 -5.27 5.48
N SER A 315 -0.72 -4.92 6.66
CA SER A 315 0.35 -5.64 7.33
C SER A 315 -0.25 -6.69 8.29
N LYS A 316 0.06 -7.96 8.10
CA LYS A 316 -0.23 -9.07 9.03
C LYS A 316 0.65 -8.95 10.27
N ILE A 317 0.06 -9.13 11.44
CA ILE A 317 0.80 -9.16 12.71
C ILE A 317 1.55 -10.49 12.82
N THR A 318 2.84 -10.43 13.11
CA THR A 318 3.69 -11.62 13.33
C THR A 318 3.90 -11.89 14.81
N SER A 319 3.99 -10.85 15.64
CA SER A 319 4.17 -11.00 17.09
C SER A 319 3.63 -9.80 17.85
N ILE A 320 3.05 -10.06 19.02
CA ILE A 320 2.68 -9.06 20.03
C ILE A 320 3.34 -9.51 21.32
N THR A 321 4.21 -8.68 21.89
CA THR A 321 4.95 -9.01 23.11
C THR A 321 5.02 -7.79 24.03
N ILE A 322 5.33 -7.99 25.30
CA ILE A 322 5.77 -6.90 26.17
C ILE A 322 7.06 -6.29 25.58
N ALA A 323 7.25 -4.98 25.74
CA ALA A 323 8.45 -4.29 25.26
C ALA A 323 9.73 -4.88 25.85
N HIS A 324 10.80 -4.97 25.07
CA HIS A 324 12.08 -5.52 25.53
C HIS A 324 12.69 -4.65 26.65
N LYS A 325 13.37 -5.27 27.64
CA LYS A 325 14.01 -4.56 28.77
C LYS A 325 14.91 -3.40 28.30
N ARG A 326 15.62 -3.57 27.19
CA ARG A 326 16.47 -2.50 26.59
C ARG A 326 15.71 -1.20 26.31
N LEU A 327 14.44 -1.28 25.92
CA LEU A 327 13.60 -0.11 25.60
C LEU A 327 13.22 0.67 26.86
N MET A 328 13.35 0.06 28.06
CA MET A 328 13.13 0.69 29.37
C MET A 328 14.23 1.70 29.74
N ARG A 329 15.31 1.81 28.95
CA ARG A 329 16.26 2.92 29.07
C ARG A 329 15.58 4.28 28.86
N ASN A 330 14.55 4.32 28.02
CA ASN A 330 13.71 5.51 27.84
C ASN A 330 12.26 5.19 28.23
N LYS A 331 11.94 5.44 29.50
CA LYS A 331 10.60 5.26 30.07
C LYS A 331 9.61 6.37 29.71
N THR A 332 10.03 7.37 28.95
CA THR A 332 9.20 8.56 28.67
C THR A 332 8.15 8.23 27.61
N LYS A 333 6.93 8.72 27.83
CA LYS A 333 5.79 8.60 26.91
C LYS A 333 5.75 9.81 25.99
N TYR A 334 5.82 9.59 24.68
CA TYR A 334 5.79 10.65 23.67
C TYR A 334 4.57 10.52 22.76
N ASP A 335 4.12 11.64 22.20
CA ASP A 335 3.07 11.67 21.16
C ASP A 335 3.12 12.97 20.34
N LEU A 336 2.36 13.05 19.24
CA LEU A 336 2.28 14.20 18.32
C LEU A 336 0.83 14.54 17.99
N THR A 337 0.47 15.81 17.93
CA THR A 337 -0.79 16.22 17.30
C THR A 337 -0.59 16.48 15.81
N VAL A 338 -1.50 15.97 14.96
CA VAL A 338 -1.46 16.00 13.49
C VAL A 338 -2.89 16.23 13.00
N LYS A 339 -3.08 16.96 11.90
CA LYS A 339 -4.39 17.46 11.41
C LYS A 339 -5.47 16.38 11.25
N ASN A 340 -5.12 15.20 10.75
CA ASN A 340 -6.08 14.09 10.54
C ASN A 340 -6.26 13.18 11.77
N ASN A 341 -5.69 13.57 12.92
CA ASN A 341 -5.69 12.79 14.16
C ASN A 341 -5.02 11.41 14.08
N ASN A 342 -4.17 11.20 13.08
CA ASN A 342 -3.41 9.96 12.95
C ASN A 342 -2.10 10.19 12.17
N TYR A 343 -1.15 9.30 12.37
CA TYR A 343 0.12 9.28 11.64
C TYR A 343 0.68 7.86 11.57
N LEU A 344 1.68 7.64 10.72
CA LEU A 344 2.28 6.33 10.53
C LEU A 344 3.51 6.12 11.43
N VAL A 345 3.59 4.95 12.07
CA VAL A 345 4.76 4.52 12.84
C VAL A 345 5.27 3.15 12.44
N GLY A 346 6.57 2.93 12.57
CA GLY A 346 7.19 1.66 12.21
C GLY A 346 8.70 1.80 12.07
N ASN A 347 9.16 1.88 10.83
CA ASN A 347 10.59 1.96 10.52
C ASN A 347 10.91 3.12 9.57
N SER A 348 12.13 3.14 9.04
CA SER A 348 12.62 4.22 8.18
C SER A 348 11.91 4.35 6.84
N SER A 349 11.26 3.30 6.34
CA SER A 349 10.73 3.23 4.98
C SER A 349 9.21 3.09 4.92
N ASN A 350 8.59 2.51 5.95
CA ASN A 350 7.14 2.34 6.02
C ASN A 350 6.63 2.24 7.47
N GLY A 351 5.31 2.33 7.65
CA GLY A 351 4.68 2.26 8.96
C GLY A 351 3.20 1.87 8.90
N VAL A 352 2.63 1.66 10.07
CA VAL A 352 1.20 1.40 10.26
C VAL A 352 0.52 2.64 10.83
N VAL A 353 -0.75 2.81 10.51
CA VAL A 353 -1.54 3.97 10.95
C VAL A 353 -1.90 3.82 12.43
N ILE A 354 -1.52 4.81 13.23
CA ILE A 354 -1.89 4.94 14.64
C ILE A 354 -2.60 6.26 14.88
N HIS A 355 -3.50 6.28 15.86
CA HIS A 355 -4.22 7.48 16.23
C HIS A 355 -3.28 8.39 17.04
N ASN A 356 -3.35 9.71 16.92
CA ASN A 356 -2.66 10.55 17.90
C ASN A 356 -3.51 10.73 19.15
N SER A 357 -2.97 11.23 20.26
CA SER A 357 -3.82 11.80 21.30
C SER A 357 -4.38 13.12 20.78
N PRO A 358 -5.67 13.21 20.46
CA PRO A 358 -6.27 14.48 20.20
C PRO A 358 -6.24 15.23 21.52
N LEU A 359 -5.69 16.44 21.52
CA LEU A 359 -5.97 17.39 22.58
C LEU A 359 -7.39 17.92 22.36
N VAL A 360 -8.38 17.02 22.34
CA VAL A 360 -9.76 17.43 22.61
C VAL A 360 -9.75 17.85 24.06
N THR A 361 -9.82 19.16 24.26
CA THR A 361 -10.36 19.65 25.51
C THR A 361 -11.79 19.12 25.52
N PRO A 362 -12.21 18.21 26.42
CA PRO A 362 -13.61 18.05 26.72
C PRO A 362 -14.00 19.38 27.38
N GLY A 363 -14.34 20.33 26.53
CA GLY A 363 -14.98 21.56 26.91
C GLY A 363 -14.18 22.68 27.53
N GLY A 364 -13.46 23.43 26.69
CA GLY A 364 -13.61 24.90 26.76
C GLY A 364 -15.02 25.36 26.33
N LYS A 365 -15.73 24.53 25.54
CA LYS A 365 -17.13 24.72 25.13
C LYS A 365 -18.15 23.77 25.77
N ALA A 366 -17.76 22.67 26.44
CA ALA A 366 -18.69 21.63 26.91
C ALA A 366 -19.53 22.07 28.11
N LEU A 367 -19.02 22.97 28.97
CA LEU A 367 -19.83 23.55 30.04
C LEU A 367 -21.04 24.31 29.47
N LYS A 368 -20.89 24.94 28.29
CA LYS A 368 -22.00 25.59 27.57
C LYS A 368 -23.03 24.59 27.04
N PHE A 369 -22.71 23.30 26.90
CA PHE A 369 -23.64 22.30 26.38
C PHE A 369 -24.27 21.41 27.46
N TYR A 370 -23.55 21.08 28.54
CA TYR A 370 -24.01 20.15 29.58
C TYR A 370 -24.86 20.76 30.71
N ALA A 371 -24.78 22.07 30.97
CA ALA A 371 -25.59 22.69 32.04
C ALA A 371 -27.04 22.97 31.60
N SER A 372 -28.02 22.65 32.44
CA SER A 372 -29.44 23.01 32.20
C SER A 372 -29.67 24.51 32.36
N VAL A 373 -29.05 25.14 33.36
CA VAL A 373 -29.08 26.59 33.59
C VAL A 373 -27.65 27.08 33.87
N ARG A 374 -27.29 28.27 33.36
CA ARG A 374 -26.01 28.91 33.66
C ARG A 374 -26.23 30.36 34.05
N ILE A 375 -25.67 30.74 35.20
CA ILE A 375 -25.81 32.07 35.79
C ILE A 375 -24.42 32.73 35.79
N ASP A 376 -24.33 33.92 35.20
CA ASP A 376 -23.18 34.81 35.28
C ASP A 376 -23.36 35.72 36.51
N LEU A 377 -22.44 35.63 37.47
CA LEU A 377 -22.46 36.42 38.70
C LEU A 377 -21.40 37.50 38.63
N ARG A 378 -21.81 38.76 38.72
CA ARG A 378 -20.90 39.90 38.72
C ARG A 378 -21.06 40.72 39.99
N ARG A 379 -19.96 40.91 40.71
CA ARG A 379 -19.92 41.78 41.90
C ARG A 379 -20.22 43.22 41.47
N VAL A 380 -21.13 43.87 42.19
CA VAL A 380 -21.52 45.27 41.93
C VAL A 380 -20.87 46.16 42.96
N THR A 381 -21.20 45.97 44.24
CA THR A 381 -20.71 46.84 45.33
C THR A 381 -20.56 46.04 46.63
N SER A 382 -19.67 46.49 47.50
CA SER A 382 -19.54 45.95 48.87
C SER A 382 -20.52 46.66 49.80
N LEU A 383 -21.27 45.90 50.60
CA LEU A 383 -22.15 46.44 51.62
C LEU A 383 -21.32 46.70 52.89
N LYS A 384 -21.37 47.93 53.40
CA LYS A 384 -20.68 48.36 54.61
C LYS A 384 -21.69 48.87 55.63
N GLN A 385 -21.42 48.63 56.90
CA GLN A 385 -22.10 49.24 58.03
C GLN A 385 -21.03 49.87 58.92
N GLY A 386 -20.99 51.21 58.93
CA GLY A 386 -19.84 51.96 59.44
C GLY A 386 -18.55 51.56 58.69
N ASP A 387 -17.50 51.24 59.43
CA ASP A 387 -16.21 50.83 58.87
C ASP A 387 -16.09 49.32 58.58
N THR A 388 -17.12 48.55 58.91
CA THR A 388 -17.11 47.08 58.71
C THR A 388 -17.82 46.67 57.42
N ILE A 389 -17.16 45.83 56.61
CA ILE A 389 -17.77 45.25 55.41
C ILE A 389 -18.62 44.06 55.82
N ILE A 390 -19.94 44.24 55.79
CA ILE A 390 -20.92 43.21 56.17
C ILE A 390 -21.30 42.29 55.01
N GLY A 391 -20.99 42.64 53.75
CA GLY A 391 -21.29 41.76 52.63
C GLY A 391 -20.98 42.33 51.25
N THR A 392 -21.48 41.66 50.21
CA THR A 392 -21.30 42.06 48.82
C THR A 392 -22.59 41.90 48.02
N ARG A 393 -23.01 42.96 47.33
CA ARG A 393 -24.10 42.93 46.37
C ARG A 393 -23.59 42.40 45.03
N VAL A 394 -24.20 41.32 44.57
CA VAL A 394 -23.86 40.63 43.32
C VAL A 394 -25.07 40.65 42.40
N ARG A 395 -24.85 40.89 41.11
CA ARG A 395 -25.88 40.78 40.07
C ARG A 395 -25.75 39.43 39.38
N ALA A 396 -26.87 38.73 39.24
CA ALA A 396 -26.96 37.43 38.59
C ALA A 396 -27.66 37.57 37.23
N TYR A 397 -27.07 37.04 36.17
CA TYR A 397 -27.69 36.97 34.84
C TYR A 397 -27.78 35.52 34.37
N VAL A 398 -28.97 35.08 34.00
CA VAL A 398 -29.14 33.76 33.39
C VAL A 398 -28.73 33.82 31.92
N VAL A 399 -27.49 33.42 31.65
CA VAL A 399 -26.92 33.41 30.30
C VAL A 399 -27.29 32.16 29.50
N LYS A 400 -27.94 31.16 30.14
CA LYS A 400 -28.50 29.98 29.49
C LYS A 400 -29.57 29.36 30.37
N ASN A 401 -30.72 29.00 29.79
CA ASN A 401 -31.77 28.21 30.42
C ASN A 401 -32.34 27.22 29.40
N LYS A 402 -32.30 25.92 29.69
CA LYS A 402 -32.88 24.84 28.87
C LYS A 402 -34.24 24.36 29.38
N VAL A 403 -34.66 24.82 30.55
CA VAL A 403 -35.80 24.30 31.29
C VAL A 403 -37.01 25.23 31.18
N ALA A 404 -36.77 26.53 30.95
CA ALA A 404 -37.83 27.50 30.74
C ALA A 404 -38.13 27.71 29.24
N PRO A 405 -39.40 27.93 28.87
CA PRO A 405 -39.77 28.34 27.52
C PRO A 405 -39.10 29.68 27.15
N PRO A 406 -38.68 29.86 25.89
CA PRO A 406 -37.99 31.07 25.48
C PRO A 406 -38.92 32.29 25.56
N PHE A 407 -38.36 33.45 25.95
CA PHE A 407 -39.00 34.77 26.03
C PHE A 407 -39.99 34.99 27.19
N ARG A 408 -39.52 34.87 28.43
CA ARG A 408 -40.20 35.49 29.58
C ARG A 408 -39.22 36.37 30.36
N THR A 409 -39.53 37.65 30.47
CA THR A 409 -38.86 38.61 31.36
C THR A 409 -39.58 38.54 32.70
N ALA A 410 -38.87 38.18 33.77
CA ALA A 410 -39.39 38.10 35.13
C ALA A 410 -38.52 38.97 36.06
#